data_AF-A0A9P7KDI9-F1
#
_entry.id   AF-A0A9P7KDI9-F1
#
_cell.length_a   1.000
_cell.length_b   1.000
_cell.length_c   1.000
_cell.angle_alpha   90.00
_cell.angle_beta   90.00
_cell.angle_gamma   90.00
#
_symmetry.space_group_name_H-M   'P 1'
#
loop_
_entity.id
_entity.type
_entity.pdbx_description
1 polymer ?
#
loop_
_entity_poly.entity_id
_entity_poly.type
_entity_poly.pdbx_seq_one_letter_code
_entity_poly.pdbx_strand_id
1 'polypeptide(L)'
;MTIDSSSGLFYAYAKSSTDDWSARFSITFASRDVADTWYRLITDSVAAGYTRFAGVKRVSPQFYTHADQLTESLNDPRVAERLRGQMFFTLLHDKGGRDFSHIPISNLRDHLSGDSFYLRSSSQPDTYWWYNPSTRSVMASRENRSTFTIALVDEDRAPGTVMIGSDYVHITADEFDVHIGFENQQSQLWASASASPIKFSSFQNRAFKVNSLNVYKINYHLEGPRLISATSGRGERWELV
;
A
#
# COMPACT_ATOMS: atom_id res chain seq x y z
N MET A 1 -13.44 -7.52 18.47
CA MET A 1 -12.25 -7.18 17.66
C MET A 1 -12.22 -8.17 16.51
N THR A 2 -12.77 -7.78 15.36
CA THR A 2 -12.91 -8.66 14.20
C THR A 2 -11.61 -8.61 13.43
N ILE A 3 -10.84 -9.70 13.44
CA ILE A 3 -9.61 -9.81 12.66
C ILE A 3 -10.03 -9.96 11.20
N ASP A 4 -9.64 -8.98 10.40
CA ASP A 4 -10.00 -8.86 9.00
C ASP A 4 -9.01 -9.62 8.12
N SER A 5 -9.51 -10.46 7.22
CA SER A 5 -8.71 -11.48 6.50
C SER A 5 -7.87 -10.94 5.33
N SER A 6 -7.77 -9.61 5.14
CA SER A 6 -6.74 -8.99 4.28
C SER A 6 -5.67 -8.21 5.04
N SER A 7 -5.76 -8.16 6.38
CA SER A 7 -4.67 -7.80 7.29
C SER A 7 -4.08 -9.06 7.89
N GLY A 8 -3.69 -9.99 7.03
CA GLY A 8 -3.02 -11.23 7.42
C GLY A 8 -1.58 -10.98 7.84
N LEU A 9 -1.02 -11.91 8.61
CA LEU A 9 0.39 -11.91 8.99
C LEU A 9 1.29 -11.65 7.77
N PHE A 10 2.22 -10.71 7.93
CA PHE A 10 3.18 -10.37 6.90
C PHE A 10 4.59 -10.69 7.42
N TYR A 11 5.35 -11.42 6.60
CA TYR A 11 6.70 -11.83 6.93
C TYR A 11 7.69 -11.15 5.99
N ALA A 12 8.79 -10.68 6.56
CA ALA A 12 9.93 -10.21 5.80
C ALA A 12 11.22 -10.82 6.33
N TYR A 13 12.21 -10.88 5.46
CA TYR A 13 13.56 -11.29 5.79
C TYR A 13 14.45 -10.06 5.92
N ALA A 14 15.34 -10.07 6.90
CA ALA A 14 16.39 -9.08 7.02
C ALA A 14 17.74 -9.76 7.16
N LYS A 15 18.73 -9.32 6.38
CA LYS A 15 20.11 -9.80 6.49
C LYS A 15 21.09 -8.68 6.81
N SER A 16 22.20 -9.03 7.44
CA SER A 16 23.33 -8.12 7.55
C SER A 16 23.77 -7.64 6.16
N SER A 17 24.15 -6.37 6.05
CA SER A 17 24.81 -5.81 4.87
C SER A 17 26.33 -5.96 4.90
N THR A 18 26.89 -6.33 6.05
CA THR A 18 28.35 -6.45 6.25
C THR A 18 28.87 -7.84 5.87
N ASP A 19 28.00 -8.86 5.92
CA ASP A 19 28.32 -10.22 5.53
C ASP A 19 27.06 -11.01 5.11
N ASP A 20 27.26 -12.25 4.63
CA ASP A 20 26.17 -13.15 4.21
C ASP A 20 25.90 -14.30 5.20
N TRP A 21 26.50 -14.29 6.39
CA TRP A 21 26.46 -15.42 7.31
C TRP A 21 25.86 -15.14 8.68
N SER A 22 25.87 -13.89 9.16
CA SER A 22 25.47 -13.49 10.51
C SER A 22 24.20 -12.63 10.55
N ALA A 23 23.65 -12.48 11.76
CA ALA A 23 22.59 -11.50 12.10
C ALA A 23 21.40 -11.48 11.11
N ARG A 24 20.85 -12.67 10.86
CA ARG A 24 19.74 -12.88 9.93
C ARG A 24 18.44 -12.96 10.71
N PHE A 25 17.42 -12.25 10.28
CA PHE A 25 16.14 -12.20 10.99
C PHE A 25 14.98 -12.53 10.06
N SER A 26 14.02 -13.27 10.61
CA SER A 26 12.65 -13.26 10.12
C SER A 26 11.87 -12.24 10.95
N ILE A 27 11.30 -11.25 10.29
CA ILE A 27 10.45 -10.24 10.93
C ILE A 27 9.01 -10.64 10.68
N THR A 28 8.24 -10.75 11.76
CA THR A 28 6.80 -11.01 11.69
C THR A 28 6.05 -9.73 12.02
N PHE A 29 5.16 -9.32 11.14
CA PHE A 29 4.29 -8.16 11.30
C PHE A 29 2.82 -8.60 11.30
N ALA A 30 1.98 -7.88 12.06
CA ALA A 30 0.55 -8.12 12.09
C ALA A 30 -0.13 -7.89 10.73
N SER A 31 0.46 -7.05 9.88
CA SER A 31 0.08 -6.86 8.48
C SER A 31 1.20 -6.22 7.67
N ARG A 32 1.03 -6.18 6.34
CA ARG A 32 1.91 -5.41 5.46
C ARG A 32 1.92 -3.92 5.81
N ASP A 33 0.77 -3.34 6.15
CA ASP A 33 0.67 -1.93 6.54
C ASP A 33 1.55 -1.61 7.77
N VAL A 34 1.66 -2.56 8.71
CA VAL A 34 2.55 -2.44 9.88
C VAL A 34 4.01 -2.45 9.44
N ALA A 35 4.39 -3.30 8.47
CA ALA A 35 5.76 -3.34 7.92
C ALA A 35 6.13 -2.04 7.18
N ASP A 36 5.20 -1.53 6.36
CA ASP A 36 5.37 -0.26 5.65
C ASP A 36 5.47 0.91 6.65
N THR A 37 4.63 0.91 7.70
CA THR A 37 4.68 1.90 8.80
C THR A 37 5.99 1.83 9.58
N TRP A 38 6.45 0.63 9.94
CA TRP A 38 7.73 0.43 10.62
C TRP A 38 8.90 0.98 9.82
N TYR A 39 8.97 0.64 8.53
CA TYR A 39 10.04 1.13 7.67
C TYR A 39 9.96 2.65 7.51
N ARG A 40 8.75 3.21 7.37
CA ARG A 40 8.56 4.66 7.30
C ARG A 40 9.04 5.37 8.57
N LEU A 41 8.73 4.85 9.75
CA LEU A 41 9.20 5.42 11.03
C LEU A 41 10.73 5.39 11.14
N ILE A 42 11.36 4.32 10.65
CA ILE A 42 12.82 4.23 10.54
C ILE A 42 13.36 5.35 9.64
N THR A 43 12.87 5.46 8.40
CA THR A 43 13.38 6.45 7.44
C THR A 43 13.10 7.89 7.88
N ASP A 44 11.94 8.14 8.47
CA ASP A 44 11.57 9.47 9.00
C ASP A 44 12.49 9.85 10.18
N SER A 45 12.85 8.89 11.04
CA SER A 45 13.80 9.15 12.14
C SER A 45 15.19 9.53 11.61
N VAL A 46 15.65 8.85 10.56
CA VAL A 46 16.95 9.14 9.92
C VAL A 46 16.93 10.51 9.24
N ALA A 47 15.85 10.84 8.53
CA ALA A 47 15.66 12.15 7.91
C ALA A 47 15.63 13.28 8.96
N ALA A 48 15.11 13.01 10.16
CA ALA A 48 15.15 13.93 11.31
C ALA A 48 16.51 13.98 12.03
N GLY A 49 17.56 13.33 11.49
CA GLY A 49 18.92 13.33 12.01
C GLY A 49 19.24 12.19 12.99
N TYR A 50 18.31 11.26 13.25
CA TYR A 50 18.56 10.10 14.10
C TYR A 50 19.20 8.95 13.30
N THR A 51 20.53 8.94 13.26
CA THR A 51 21.31 8.05 12.38
C THR A 51 21.41 6.60 12.84
N ARG A 52 20.84 6.23 14.00
CA ARG A 52 20.94 4.88 14.57
C ARG A 52 20.42 3.79 13.62
N PHE A 53 19.40 4.12 12.81
CA PHE A 53 18.81 3.20 11.84
C PHE A 53 19.22 3.49 10.38
N ALA A 54 20.22 4.34 10.15
CA ALA A 54 20.66 4.71 8.79
C ALA A 54 21.19 3.52 7.98
N GLY A 55 21.61 2.44 8.65
CA GLY A 55 22.03 1.20 8.01
C GLY A 55 20.88 0.32 7.53
N VAL A 56 19.64 0.59 7.92
CA VAL A 56 18.47 -0.21 7.53
C VAL A 56 17.98 0.22 6.15
N LYS A 57 17.94 -0.72 5.20
CA LYS A 57 17.48 -0.47 3.83
C LYS A 57 16.45 -1.50 3.42
N ARG A 58 15.42 -1.06 2.70
CA ARG A 58 14.45 -1.93 2.05
C ARG A 58 14.92 -2.25 0.64
N VAL A 59 15.01 -3.54 0.32
CA VAL A 59 15.32 -4.05 -1.02
C VAL A 59 14.03 -4.40 -1.77
N SER A 60 13.04 -4.93 -1.06
CA SER A 60 11.68 -5.21 -1.55
C SER A 60 10.71 -5.24 -0.35
N PRO A 61 9.38 -5.38 -0.53
CA PRO A 61 8.47 -5.48 0.59
C PRO A 61 8.81 -6.58 1.60
N GLN A 62 9.36 -7.71 1.13
CA GLN A 62 9.69 -8.85 1.98
C GLN A 62 11.20 -8.97 2.26
N PHE A 63 12.03 -8.01 1.85
CA PHE A 63 13.48 -8.12 2.02
C PHE A 63 14.14 -6.81 2.41
N TYR A 64 14.87 -6.85 3.51
CA TYR A 64 15.61 -5.74 4.08
C TYR A 64 17.09 -6.11 4.27
N THR A 65 17.95 -5.10 4.29
CA THR A 65 19.32 -5.20 4.76
C THR A 65 19.55 -4.27 5.93
N HIS A 66 20.51 -4.59 6.79
CA HIS A 66 20.87 -3.76 7.94
C HIS A 66 22.37 -3.81 8.22
N ALA A 67 22.96 -2.71 8.66
CA ALA A 67 24.37 -2.65 9.01
C ALA A 67 24.65 -3.06 10.46
N ASP A 68 23.74 -2.73 11.39
CA ASP A 68 23.63 -3.19 12.78
C ASP A 68 22.36 -2.54 13.41
N GLN A 69 21.96 -2.98 14.61
CA GLN A 69 20.90 -2.34 15.45
C GLN A 69 19.45 -2.44 14.98
N LEU A 70 19.15 -3.32 14.01
CA LEU A 70 17.79 -3.50 13.50
C LEU A 70 16.76 -3.84 14.59
N THR A 71 17.11 -4.74 15.51
CA THR A 71 16.20 -5.22 16.57
C THR A 71 15.92 -4.17 17.63
N GLU A 72 16.78 -3.16 17.78
CA GLU A 72 16.57 -2.06 18.73
C GLU A 72 15.37 -1.18 18.34
N SER A 73 14.93 -1.25 17.08
CA SER A 73 13.68 -0.61 16.64
C SER A 73 12.43 -1.12 17.40
N LEU A 74 12.51 -2.29 18.05
CA LEU A 74 11.46 -2.80 18.95
C LEU A 74 11.36 -2.04 20.28
N ASN A 75 12.40 -1.32 20.68
CA ASN A 75 12.48 -0.64 21.97
C ASN A 75 12.67 0.87 21.86
N ASP A 76 13.14 1.39 20.72
CA ASP A 76 13.30 2.83 20.52
C ASP A 76 11.93 3.54 20.47
N PRO A 77 11.65 4.53 21.33
CA PRO A 77 10.34 5.16 21.42
C PRO A 77 9.89 5.82 20.10
N ARG A 78 10.82 6.23 19.22
CA ARG A 78 10.50 6.81 17.91
C ARG A 78 9.82 5.83 16.96
N VAL A 79 10.04 4.53 17.17
CA VAL A 79 9.49 3.45 16.33
C VAL A 79 8.52 2.58 17.13
N ALA A 80 8.94 2.11 18.30
CA ALA A 80 8.28 1.07 19.08
C ALA A 80 6.92 1.48 19.67
N GLU A 81 6.73 2.73 20.07
CA GLU A 81 5.49 3.15 20.74
C GLU A 81 4.26 2.93 19.85
N ARG A 82 4.39 3.17 18.54
CA ARG A 82 3.29 3.01 17.57
C ARG A 82 3.05 1.55 17.16
N LEU A 83 4.01 0.67 17.37
CA LEU A 83 4.04 -0.69 16.81
C LEU A 83 4.11 -1.78 17.89
N ARG A 84 4.00 -1.41 19.16
CA ARG A 84 4.06 -2.34 20.29
C ARG A 84 3.01 -3.43 20.13
N GLY A 85 3.45 -4.69 20.20
CA GLY A 85 2.60 -5.87 20.05
C GLY A 85 2.15 -6.18 18.62
N GLN A 86 2.61 -5.43 17.61
CA GLN A 86 2.25 -5.64 16.21
C GLN A 86 3.38 -6.24 15.38
N MET A 87 4.57 -6.39 15.94
CA MET A 87 5.70 -7.03 15.28
C MET A 87 6.72 -7.61 16.25
N PHE A 88 7.50 -8.58 15.78
CA PHE A 88 8.65 -9.13 16.50
C PHE A 88 9.69 -9.69 15.53
N PHE A 89 10.91 -9.86 16.02
CA PHE A 89 12.02 -10.43 15.27
C PHE A 89 12.32 -11.83 15.78
N THR A 90 12.56 -12.76 14.86
CA THR A 90 13.09 -14.09 15.14
C THR A 90 14.50 -14.14 14.57
N LEU A 91 15.50 -14.30 15.43
CA LEU A 91 16.87 -14.55 15.01
C LEU A 91 16.94 -15.93 14.35
N LEU A 92 17.48 -15.95 13.13
CA LEU A 92 17.69 -17.18 12.38
C LEU A 92 19.10 -17.69 12.63
N HIS A 93 19.33 -18.98 12.41
CA HIS A 93 20.66 -19.56 12.49
C HIS A 93 21.64 -18.86 11.55
N ASP A 94 22.94 -18.98 11.83
CA ASP A 94 23.98 -18.53 10.90
C ASP A 94 24.08 -19.47 9.68
N LYS A 95 24.76 -19.03 8.62
CA LYS A 95 24.92 -19.81 7.37
C LYS A 95 25.56 -21.16 7.66
N GLY A 96 24.82 -22.25 7.45
CA GLY A 96 25.24 -23.63 7.74
C GLY A 96 24.22 -24.45 8.54
N GLY A 97 23.26 -23.79 9.19
CA GLY A 97 22.02 -24.44 9.65
C GLY A 97 21.26 -25.02 8.44
N ARG A 98 20.70 -26.22 8.59
CA ARG A 98 19.97 -26.94 7.51
C ARG A 98 18.58 -26.33 7.27
N ASP A 99 18.51 -25.02 7.10
CA ASP A 99 17.25 -24.30 7.19
C ASP A 99 16.72 -23.90 5.82
N PHE A 100 15.52 -24.38 5.54
CA PHE A 100 14.68 -23.94 4.43
C PHE A 100 14.28 -22.47 4.62
N SER A 101 14.15 -21.72 3.54
CA SER A 101 13.44 -20.43 3.56
C SER A 101 11.98 -20.70 3.96
N HIS A 102 11.61 -20.38 5.20
CA HIS A 102 10.25 -20.59 5.72
C HIS A 102 9.27 -19.48 5.33
N ILE A 103 9.75 -18.38 4.74
CA ILE A 103 8.88 -17.28 4.29
C ILE A 103 8.44 -17.56 2.84
N PRO A 104 7.12 -17.66 2.57
CA PRO A 104 6.63 -17.78 1.21
C PRO A 104 6.97 -16.53 0.41
N ILE A 105 7.46 -16.73 -0.81
CA ILE A 105 7.70 -15.63 -1.76
C ILE A 105 6.36 -14.97 -2.09
N SER A 106 6.32 -13.66 -1.94
CA SER A 106 5.17 -12.84 -2.32
C SER A 106 5.61 -11.83 -3.37
N ASN A 107 4.90 -11.83 -4.51
CA ASN A 107 5.13 -10.87 -5.60
C ASN A 107 4.41 -9.55 -5.30
N LEU A 108 4.77 -8.93 -4.19
CA LEU A 108 4.22 -7.63 -3.79
C LEU A 108 5.09 -6.52 -4.36
N ARG A 109 4.42 -5.44 -4.75
CA ARG A 109 5.05 -4.22 -5.24
C ARG A 109 5.15 -3.20 -4.13
N ASP A 110 6.26 -2.47 -4.03
CA ASP A 110 6.37 -1.37 -3.08
C ASP A 110 5.38 -0.25 -3.39
N HIS A 111 4.70 0.27 -2.36
CA HIS A 111 3.78 1.39 -2.50
C HIS A 111 4.56 2.70 -2.34
N LEU A 112 5.36 3.06 -3.35
CA LEU A 112 6.21 4.25 -3.30
C LEU A 112 5.46 5.48 -3.82
N SER A 113 5.67 6.62 -3.18
CA SER A 113 5.12 7.90 -3.64
C SER A 113 5.68 8.28 -5.00
N GLY A 114 4.78 8.55 -5.95
CA GLY A 114 5.11 8.92 -7.33
C GLY A 114 5.14 7.76 -8.31
N ASP A 115 4.92 6.53 -7.85
CA ASP A 115 4.82 5.36 -8.73
C ASP A 115 3.42 5.24 -9.37
N SER A 116 3.38 4.65 -10.57
CA SER A 116 2.16 4.31 -11.30
C SER A 116 1.66 2.90 -10.96
N PHE A 117 0.39 2.75 -10.62
CA PHE A 117 -0.23 1.48 -10.26
C PHE A 117 -1.52 1.22 -11.05
N TYR A 118 -1.84 -0.05 -11.25
CA TYR A 118 -3.22 -0.43 -11.49
C TYR A 118 -3.93 -0.60 -10.15
N LEU A 119 -5.18 -0.15 -10.05
CA LEU A 119 -6.01 -0.42 -8.87
C LEU A 119 -6.95 -1.59 -9.16
N ARG A 120 -6.76 -2.68 -8.43
CA ARG A 120 -7.49 -3.95 -8.63
C ARG A 120 -8.42 -4.22 -7.45
N SER A 121 -9.61 -4.76 -7.69
CA SER A 121 -10.52 -5.18 -6.61
C SER A 121 -9.93 -6.41 -5.92
N SER A 122 -9.79 -6.36 -4.59
CA SER A 122 -9.24 -7.49 -3.83
C SER A 122 -10.21 -8.68 -3.77
N SER A 123 -11.52 -8.45 -3.97
CA SER A 123 -12.54 -9.51 -4.01
C SER A 123 -12.76 -10.07 -5.41
N GLN A 124 -12.44 -9.30 -6.46
CA GLN A 124 -12.60 -9.69 -7.86
C GLN A 124 -11.34 -9.28 -8.64
N PRO A 125 -10.29 -10.12 -8.65
CA PRO A 125 -8.99 -9.76 -9.22
C PRO A 125 -8.98 -9.52 -10.74
N ASP A 126 -10.07 -9.80 -11.45
CA ASP A 126 -10.26 -9.45 -12.86
C ASP A 126 -10.78 -8.03 -13.05
N THR A 127 -11.15 -7.33 -11.97
CA THR A 127 -11.80 -6.02 -12.01
C THR A 127 -10.83 -4.92 -11.58
N TYR A 128 -10.68 -3.91 -12.43
CA TYR A 128 -9.72 -2.81 -12.28
C TYR A 128 -10.39 -1.44 -12.36
N TRP A 129 -9.71 -0.43 -11.83
CA TRP A 129 -10.05 0.96 -12.13
C TRP A 129 -9.68 1.29 -13.57
N TRP A 130 -10.59 1.95 -14.24
CA TRP A 130 -10.45 2.46 -15.59
C TRP A 130 -10.94 3.90 -15.61
N TYR A 131 -10.11 4.80 -16.10
CA TYR A 131 -10.55 6.16 -16.36
C TYR A 131 -11.15 6.24 -17.77
N ASN A 132 -12.43 6.60 -17.85
CA ASN A 132 -13.13 6.76 -19.11
C ASN A 132 -13.09 8.23 -19.55
N PRO A 133 -12.31 8.61 -20.58
CA PRO A 133 -12.18 10.00 -21.01
C PRO A 133 -13.48 10.59 -21.58
N SER A 134 -14.37 9.77 -22.15
CA SER A 134 -15.64 10.24 -22.71
C SER A 134 -16.62 10.69 -21.63
N THR A 135 -16.59 10.04 -20.48
CA THR A 135 -17.44 10.40 -19.33
C THR A 135 -16.67 11.13 -18.23
N ARG A 136 -15.35 11.29 -18.38
CA ARG A 136 -14.45 11.89 -17.37
C ARG A 136 -14.56 11.25 -15.98
N SER A 137 -14.96 9.98 -15.90
CA SER A 137 -15.22 9.28 -14.65
C SER A 137 -14.31 8.07 -14.46
N VAL A 138 -14.07 7.68 -13.20
CA VAL A 138 -13.39 6.43 -12.89
C VAL A 138 -14.42 5.33 -12.66
N MET A 139 -14.23 4.23 -13.38
CA MET A 139 -15.13 3.09 -13.42
C MET A 139 -14.40 1.81 -13.04
N ALA A 140 -15.10 0.84 -12.46
CA ALA A 140 -14.67 -0.53 -12.31
C ALA A 140 -14.96 -1.28 -13.61
N SER A 141 -13.96 -1.94 -14.20
CA SER A 141 -14.06 -2.65 -15.48
C SER A 141 -13.25 -3.93 -15.46
N ARG A 142 -13.72 -4.96 -16.18
CA ARG A 142 -12.99 -6.22 -16.39
C ARG A 142 -12.22 -6.27 -17.71
N GLU A 143 -12.59 -5.41 -18.64
CA GLU A 143 -12.03 -5.39 -20.00
C GLU A 143 -11.02 -4.25 -20.20
N ASN A 144 -11.15 -3.20 -19.40
CA ASN A 144 -10.34 -2.00 -19.50
C ASN A 144 -9.69 -1.69 -18.14
N ARG A 145 -8.51 -1.09 -18.18
CA ARG A 145 -7.77 -0.64 -17.00
C ARG A 145 -6.92 0.56 -17.37
N SER A 146 -6.69 1.45 -16.42
CA SER A 146 -5.75 2.58 -16.57
C SER A 146 -4.69 2.49 -15.46
N THR A 147 -3.50 3.01 -15.73
CA THR A 147 -2.51 3.24 -14.66
C THR A 147 -2.76 4.59 -14.01
N PHE A 148 -2.45 4.65 -12.71
CA PHE A 148 -2.60 5.85 -11.91
C PHE A 148 -1.35 6.10 -11.09
N THR A 149 -0.77 7.29 -11.23
CA THR A 149 0.28 7.79 -10.35
C THR A 149 -0.34 8.16 -9.01
N ILE A 150 0.21 7.59 -7.93
CA ILE A 150 -0.20 7.87 -6.56
C ILE A 150 0.97 8.56 -5.84
N ALA A 151 0.78 9.82 -5.46
CA ALA A 151 1.82 10.64 -4.86
C ALA A 151 1.36 11.25 -3.54
N LEU A 152 2.26 11.38 -2.57
CA LEU A 152 1.99 12.08 -1.32
C LEU A 152 1.63 13.55 -1.59
N VAL A 153 0.70 14.08 -0.80
CA VAL A 153 0.37 15.52 -0.80
C VAL A 153 1.49 16.36 -0.16
N ASP A 154 2.24 15.74 0.76
CA ASP A 154 3.33 16.35 1.49
C ASP A 154 4.57 16.51 0.59
N GLU A 155 4.73 17.69 0.00
CA GLU A 155 5.83 18.03 -0.92
C GLU A 155 7.21 18.02 -0.25
N ASP A 156 7.28 18.14 1.08
CA ASP A 156 8.54 18.10 1.82
C ASP A 156 9.13 16.68 1.88
N ARG A 157 8.34 15.66 1.51
CA ARG A 157 8.81 14.27 1.48
C ARG A 157 9.42 13.93 0.13
N ALA A 158 10.56 13.23 0.19
CA ALA A 158 11.27 12.80 -1.00
C ALA A 158 10.40 11.89 -1.90
N PRO A 159 10.53 11.98 -3.23
CA PRO A 159 10.02 10.97 -4.14
C PRO A 159 10.50 9.56 -3.74
N GLY A 160 9.68 8.54 -3.97
CA GLY A 160 10.02 7.17 -3.60
C GLY A 160 9.82 6.84 -2.12
N THR A 161 9.22 7.74 -1.32
CA THR A 161 8.92 7.40 0.09
C THR A 161 7.75 6.40 0.18
N VAL A 162 7.88 5.36 1.01
CA VAL A 162 6.90 4.25 1.17
C VAL A 162 5.57 4.72 1.77
N MET A 163 4.51 4.89 1.00
CA MET A 163 3.20 5.38 1.45
C MET A 163 2.57 4.48 2.52
N ILE A 164 2.00 5.10 3.56
CA ILE A 164 1.35 4.41 4.68
C ILE A 164 -0.08 4.91 4.89
N GLY A 165 -0.92 4.12 5.59
CA GLY A 165 -2.36 4.38 5.67
C GLY A 165 -2.77 5.73 6.28
N SER A 166 -1.90 6.38 7.06
CA SER A 166 -2.12 7.73 7.61
C SER A 166 -1.95 8.85 6.59
N ASP A 167 -1.25 8.58 5.48
CA ASP A 167 -0.88 9.60 4.50
C ASP A 167 -2.09 10.07 3.69
N TYR A 168 -2.01 11.31 3.22
CA TYR A 168 -2.86 11.82 2.14
C TYR A 168 -2.09 11.75 0.83
N VAL A 169 -2.79 11.35 -0.23
CA VAL A 169 -2.25 11.19 -1.57
C VAL A 169 -3.10 11.90 -2.61
N HIS A 170 -2.45 12.31 -3.69
CA HIS A 170 -3.08 12.67 -4.95
C HIS A 170 -3.07 11.46 -5.89
N ILE A 171 -4.09 11.38 -6.75
CA ILE A 171 -4.25 10.35 -7.75
C ILE A 171 -4.30 11.05 -9.10
N THR A 172 -3.49 10.61 -10.05
CA THR A 172 -3.50 11.10 -11.43
C THR A 172 -3.67 9.93 -12.38
N ALA A 173 -4.56 10.03 -13.36
CA ALA A 173 -4.65 9.03 -14.44
C ALA A 173 -3.58 9.33 -15.49
N ASP A 174 -2.60 8.44 -15.63
CA ASP A 174 -1.33 8.72 -16.31
C ASP A 174 -1.50 9.03 -17.80
N GLU A 175 -2.34 8.24 -18.48
CA GLU A 175 -2.55 8.34 -19.93
C GLU A 175 -3.10 9.71 -20.37
N PHE A 176 -3.74 10.42 -19.46
CA PHE A 176 -4.44 11.68 -19.75
C PHE A 176 -3.92 12.86 -18.94
N ASP A 177 -2.99 12.62 -18.01
CA ASP A 177 -2.47 13.62 -17.07
C ASP A 177 -3.59 14.41 -16.36
N VAL A 178 -4.59 13.68 -15.86
CA VAL A 178 -5.74 14.27 -15.15
C VAL A 178 -5.78 13.83 -13.70
N HIS A 179 -6.00 14.79 -12.80
CA HIS A 179 -6.20 14.48 -11.39
C HIS A 179 -7.56 13.82 -11.16
N ILE A 180 -7.57 12.81 -10.30
CA ILE A 180 -8.79 12.15 -9.85
C ILE A 180 -9.17 12.72 -8.49
N GLY A 181 -10.41 13.16 -8.38
CA GLY A 181 -11.01 13.66 -7.14
C GLY A 181 -12.46 13.25 -7.03
N PHE A 182 -13.19 13.92 -6.14
CA PHE A 182 -14.61 13.69 -5.98
C PHE A 182 -15.41 14.78 -6.71
N GLU A 183 -16.42 14.36 -7.47
CA GLU A 183 -17.40 15.29 -8.01
C GLU A 183 -18.26 15.87 -6.88
N ASN A 184 -18.40 17.19 -6.86
CA ASN A 184 -19.14 17.92 -5.82
C ASN A 184 -20.52 17.29 -5.60
N GLN A 185 -20.82 16.96 -4.34
CA GLN A 185 -22.08 16.37 -3.84
C GLN A 185 -22.38 14.89 -4.18
N GLN A 186 -21.72 14.27 -5.17
CA GLN A 186 -22.11 12.92 -5.63
C GLN A 186 -21.20 11.78 -5.14
N SER A 187 -20.11 12.11 -4.43
CA SER A 187 -19.11 11.14 -3.95
C SER A 187 -18.51 10.27 -5.06
N GLN A 188 -18.72 10.60 -6.34
CA GLN A 188 -18.21 9.82 -7.47
C GLN A 188 -16.77 10.21 -7.78
N LEU A 189 -15.95 9.22 -8.13
CA LEU A 189 -14.58 9.48 -8.59
C LEU A 189 -14.59 10.01 -10.03
N TRP A 190 -13.99 11.19 -10.22
CA TRP A 190 -14.08 11.97 -11.44
C TRP A 190 -12.78 12.71 -11.75
N ALA A 191 -12.53 13.04 -13.02
CA ALA A 191 -11.43 13.89 -13.42
C ALA A 191 -11.64 15.35 -12.98
N SER A 192 -10.90 15.74 -11.96
CA SER A 192 -10.92 17.06 -11.36
C SER A 192 -9.90 17.99 -12.00
N ALA A 193 -10.21 19.29 -12.04
CA ALA A 193 -9.25 20.32 -12.42
C ALA A 193 -8.16 20.54 -11.36
N SER A 194 -8.41 20.10 -10.12
CA SER A 194 -7.47 20.20 -9.00
C SER A 194 -7.28 18.85 -8.31
N ALA A 195 -6.05 18.62 -7.84
CA ALA A 195 -5.72 17.44 -7.08
C ALA A 195 -6.46 17.47 -5.72
N SER A 196 -7.30 16.46 -5.47
CA SER A 196 -8.02 16.34 -4.20
C SER A 196 -7.30 15.34 -3.30
N PRO A 197 -6.90 15.71 -2.08
CA PRO A 197 -6.29 14.79 -1.13
C PRO A 197 -7.23 13.63 -0.79
N ILE A 198 -6.74 12.41 -0.94
CA ILE A 198 -7.42 11.18 -0.54
C ILE A 198 -6.54 10.47 0.47
N LYS A 199 -7.12 9.98 1.58
CA LYS A 199 -6.34 9.21 2.56
C LYS A 199 -5.90 7.89 1.94
N PHE A 200 -4.62 7.52 2.02
CA PHE A 200 -4.10 6.29 1.41
C PHE A 200 -4.79 5.03 1.93
N SER A 201 -5.15 4.99 3.20
CA SER A 201 -5.94 3.89 3.78
C SER A 201 -7.35 3.72 3.18
N SER A 202 -7.85 4.67 2.38
CA SER A 202 -9.14 4.55 1.69
C SER A 202 -9.20 3.34 0.75
N PHE A 203 -8.06 2.94 0.16
CA PHE A 203 -7.97 1.74 -0.67
C PHE A 203 -8.25 0.46 0.12
N GLN A 204 -7.84 0.39 1.38
CA GLN A 204 -7.99 -0.80 2.24
C GLN A 204 -9.23 -0.76 3.15
N ASN A 205 -9.71 0.44 3.51
CA ASN A 205 -10.80 0.65 4.47
C ASN A 205 -12.19 0.65 3.82
N ARG A 206 -12.34 -0.01 2.67
CA ARG A 206 -13.64 -0.14 1.98
C ARG A 206 -14.29 1.22 1.71
N ALA A 207 -13.47 2.22 1.39
CA ALA A 207 -13.95 3.58 1.17
C ALA A 207 -14.56 3.75 -0.23
N PHE A 208 -14.35 2.80 -1.16
CA PHE A 208 -14.81 2.91 -2.54
C PHE A 208 -15.79 1.77 -2.87
N LYS A 209 -17.03 2.12 -3.23
CA LYS A 209 -18.05 1.17 -3.68
C LYS A 209 -18.18 1.20 -5.20
N VAL A 210 -18.39 0.03 -5.79
CA VAL A 210 -18.84 -0.08 -7.17
C VAL A 210 -20.35 0.11 -7.18
N ASN A 211 -20.84 1.15 -7.83
CA ASN A 211 -22.27 1.40 -7.92
C ASN A 211 -22.91 0.34 -8.81
N SER A 212 -23.97 -0.28 -8.29
CA SER A 212 -24.90 -1.01 -9.14
C SER A 212 -25.62 0.05 -9.98
N LEU A 213 -25.39 0.07 -11.30
CA LEU A 213 -26.26 0.85 -12.16
C LEU A 213 -27.69 0.32 -11.94
N ASN A 214 -28.62 1.19 -11.57
CA ASN A 214 -30.05 0.93 -11.69
C ASN A 214 -30.39 0.87 -13.18
N VAL A 215 -29.85 -0.09 -13.91
CA VAL A 215 -30.39 -0.45 -15.21
C VAL A 215 -31.71 -1.12 -14.88
N TYR A 216 -32.81 -0.45 -15.23
CA TYR A 216 -34.13 -1.05 -15.26
C TYR A 216 -33.99 -2.49 -15.76
N LYS A 217 -34.45 -3.47 -14.97
CA LYS A 217 -34.45 -4.89 -15.31
C LYS A 217 -35.23 -5.10 -16.61
N ILE A 218 -34.56 -4.93 -17.74
CA ILE A 218 -35.00 -5.38 -19.04
C ILE A 218 -33.96 -6.41 -19.48
N ASN A 219 -34.05 -7.60 -18.90
CA ASN A 219 -33.54 -8.90 -19.38
C ASN A 219 -32.17 -9.00 -20.09
N TYR A 220 -31.24 -8.06 -19.90
CA TYR A 220 -29.87 -8.18 -20.38
C TYR A 220 -28.91 -7.96 -19.21
N HIS A 221 -28.14 -9.00 -18.90
CA HIS A 221 -26.95 -8.92 -18.08
C HIS A 221 -25.91 -8.07 -18.82
N LEU A 222 -26.02 -6.74 -18.75
CA LEU A 222 -24.98 -5.86 -19.24
C LEU A 222 -23.85 -5.83 -18.20
N GLU A 223 -22.84 -6.67 -18.41
CA GLU A 223 -21.55 -6.63 -17.71
C GLU A 223 -20.69 -5.44 -18.22
N GLY A 224 -21.25 -4.23 -18.20
CA GLY A 224 -20.53 -3.03 -18.56
C GLY A 224 -19.72 -2.45 -17.40
N PRO A 225 -18.76 -1.55 -17.67
CA PRO A 225 -18.06 -0.78 -16.64
C PRO A 225 -19.03 -0.07 -15.70
N ARG A 226 -18.67 0.01 -14.41
CA ARG A 226 -19.54 0.54 -13.35
C ARG A 226 -18.88 1.70 -12.61
N LEU A 227 -19.64 2.73 -12.28
CA LEU A 227 -19.12 3.90 -11.57
C LEU A 227 -18.57 3.55 -10.19
N ILE A 228 -17.47 4.18 -9.80
CA ILE A 228 -16.91 4.07 -8.45
C ILE A 228 -17.24 5.32 -7.65
N SER A 229 -17.75 5.14 -6.44
CA SER A 229 -18.03 6.22 -5.51
C SER A 229 -17.40 6.00 -4.15
N ALA A 230 -16.99 7.07 -3.48
CA ALA A 230 -16.68 7.08 -2.07
C ALA A 230 -17.90 6.70 -1.21
N THR A 231 -17.62 6.07 -0.08
CA THR A 231 -18.59 5.67 0.93
C THR A 231 -17.92 5.60 2.30
N SER A 232 -18.71 5.68 3.36
CA SER A 232 -18.27 5.57 4.75
C SER A 232 -18.04 4.11 5.18
N GLY A 233 -17.16 3.39 4.46
CA GLY A 233 -16.65 2.07 4.85
C GLY A 233 -17.51 0.86 4.44
N ARG A 234 -18.48 1.04 3.52
CA ARG A 234 -19.33 -0.04 2.99
C ARG A 234 -18.94 -0.49 1.57
N GLY A 235 -17.79 -0.05 1.09
CA GLY A 235 -17.29 -0.36 -0.25
C GLY A 235 -16.51 -1.65 -0.32
N GLU A 236 -15.73 -1.77 -1.39
CA GLU A 236 -14.80 -2.85 -1.66
C GLU A 236 -13.37 -2.41 -1.34
N ARG A 237 -12.49 -3.40 -1.19
CA ARG A 237 -11.05 -3.16 -1.09
C ARG A 237 -10.43 -3.08 -2.46
N TRP A 238 -9.47 -2.19 -2.58
CA TRP A 238 -8.68 -1.98 -3.76
C TRP A 238 -7.21 -2.09 -3.39
N GLU A 239 -6.45 -2.78 -4.21
CA GLU A 239 -5.00 -2.95 -4.04
C GLU A 239 -4.26 -2.32 -5.21
N LEU A 240 -3.09 -1.79 -4.92
CA LEU A 240 -2.19 -1.20 -5.89
C LEU A 240 -1.28 -2.33 -6.41
N VAL A 241 -1.29 -2.57 -7.72
CA VAL A 241 -0.48 -3.61 -8.39
C VAL A 241 0.35 -3.03 -9.53
#